data_AF-A0AAU9DAH7-F1
#
_entry.id   AF-A0AAU9DAH7-F1
#
_cell.length_a   1.000
_cell.length_b   1.000
_cell.length_c   1.000
_cell.angle_alpha   90.00
_cell.angle_beta   90.00
_cell.angle_gamma   90.00
#
_symmetry.space_group_name_H-M   'P 1'
#
loop_
_entity.id
_entity.type
_entity.pdbx_description
1 polymer ?
#
loop_
_entity_poly.entity_id
_entity_poly.type
_entity_poly.pdbx_seq_one_letter_code
_entity_poly.pdbx_strand_id
1 'polypeptide(L)'
;MQDTMRILKNNEIIFRSRKKWIYPLFDAEIFIEKFNLNTEEIEIEDKIIGKAAAAFIIKMNVKKIYAHLLSELAKELLEKYNIEYKYDKIVKRINCKTEELFNKEDDVEKIVKILKERVKEN
;
A
#
# COMPACT_ATOMS: atom_id res chain seq x y z
N MET A 1 -13.52 1.29 -17.21
CA MET A 1 -13.45 1.09 -15.74
C MET A 1 -11.96 1.10 -15.37
N GLN A 2 -11.53 2.03 -14.51
CA GLN A 2 -10.12 2.27 -14.20
C GLN A 2 -9.60 1.28 -13.14
N ASP A 3 -8.36 0.80 -13.30
CA ASP A 3 -7.70 -0.07 -12.31
C ASP A 3 -7.50 0.69 -10.99
N THR A 4 -7.53 -0.03 -9.86
CA THR A 4 -7.40 0.57 -8.53
C THR A 4 -5.97 0.52 -8.01
N MET A 5 -5.22 -0.52 -8.34
CA MET A 5 -3.80 -0.68 -7.99
C MET A 5 -3.04 -1.46 -9.06
N ARG A 6 -1.76 -1.13 -9.24
CA ARG A 6 -0.85 -1.71 -10.23
C ARG A 6 0.54 -1.89 -9.64
N ILE A 7 1.26 -2.87 -10.18
CA ILE A 7 2.71 -2.99 -9.99
C ILE A 7 3.37 -2.70 -11.33
N LEU A 8 4.34 -1.79 -11.31
CA LEU A 8 5.16 -1.43 -12.46
C LEU A 8 6.58 -1.96 -12.27
N LYS A 9 7.21 -2.38 -13.36
CA LYS A 9 8.64 -2.67 -13.45
C LYS A 9 9.17 -2.01 -14.71
N ASN A 10 10.18 -1.15 -14.60
CA ASN A 10 10.71 -0.37 -15.74
C ASN A 10 9.62 0.39 -16.52
N ASN A 11 8.68 1.02 -15.83
CA ASN A 11 7.50 1.70 -16.38
C ASN A 11 6.49 0.80 -17.14
N GLU A 12 6.69 -0.52 -17.13
CA GLU A 12 5.72 -1.48 -17.68
C GLU A 12 4.84 -2.05 -16.58
N ILE A 13 3.53 -2.13 -16.83
CA ILE A 13 2.59 -2.66 -15.85
C ILE A 13 2.62 -4.19 -15.92
N ILE A 14 3.10 -4.83 -14.85
CA ILE A 14 3.21 -6.29 -14.72
C ILE A 14 2.08 -6.91 -13.91
N PHE A 15 1.36 -6.11 -13.12
CA PHE A 15 0.20 -6.55 -12.33
C PHE A 15 -0.85 -5.44 -12.27
N ARG A 16 -2.13 -5.83 -12.24
CA ARG A 16 -3.28 -4.93 -12.06
C ARG A 16 -4.32 -5.59 -11.20
N SER A 17 -4.92 -4.82 -10.30
CA SER A 17 -6.11 -5.22 -9.57
C SER A 17 -7.19 -4.14 -9.67
N ARG A 18 -8.44 -4.60 -9.63
CA ARG A 18 -9.65 -3.77 -9.56
C ARG A 18 -10.43 -4.01 -8.27
N LYS A 19 -9.88 -4.82 -7.36
CA LYS A 19 -10.51 -5.06 -6.07
C LYS A 19 -10.51 -3.76 -5.26
N LYS A 20 -11.45 -3.67 -4.33
CA LYS A 20 -11.61 -2.51 -3.45
C LYS A 20 -10.87 -2.76 -2.14
N TRP A 21 -10.72 -1.71 -1.34
CA TRP A 21 -10.12 -1.80 -0.01
C TRP A 21 -8.70 -2.39 -0.06
N ILE A 22 -8.26 -3.14 0.95
CA ILE A 22 -6.89 -3.68 1.04
C ILE A 22 -6.64 -4.90 0.14
N TYR A 23 -7.69 -5.52 -0.40
CA TYR A 23 -7.58 -6.79 -1.16
C TYR A 23 -6.60 -6.76 -2.34
N PRO A 24 -6.45 -5.67 -3.11
CA PRO A 24 -5.40 -5.57 -4.13
C PRO A 24 -3.99 -5.89 -3.60
N LEU A 25 -3.66 -5.43 -2.39
CA LEU A 25 -2.32 -5.60 -1.82
C LEU A 25 -2.05 -7.04 -1.41
N PHE A 26 -3.07 -7.79 -1.02
CA PHE A 26 -2.97 -9.23 -0.80
C PHE A 26 -2.72 -9.99 -2.11
N ASP A 27 -3.43 -9.63 -3.18
CA ASP A 27 -3.17 -10.22 -4.50
C ASP A 27 -1.74 -9.88 -4.98
N ALA A 28 -1.25 -8.68 -4.68
CA ALA A 28 0.12 -8.27 -4.99
C ALA A 28 1.16 -9.03 -4.18
N GLU A 29 0.96 -9.26 -2.87
CA GLU A 29 1.83 -10.10 -2.03
C GLU A 29 1.98 -11.49 -2.66
N ILE A 30 0.85 -12.14 -2.99
CA ILE A 30 0.83 -13.45 -3.65
C ILE A 30 1.54 -13.42 -5.01
N PHE A 31 1.34 -12.36 -5.79
CA PHE A 31 1.97 -12.22 -7.11
C PHE A 31 3.49 -12.05 -7.00
N ILE A 32 3.96 -11.18 -6.10
CA ILE A 32 5.38 -10.94 -5.85
C ILE A 32 6.08 -12.23 -5.42
N GLU A 33 5.48 -12.97 -4.47
CA GLU A 33 6.01 -14.24 -3.99
C GLU A 33 6.04 -15.31 -5.08
N LYS A 34 4.92 -15.49 -5.81
CA LYS A 34 4.79 -16.51 -6.85
C LYS A 34 5.83 -16.37 -7.96
N PHE A 35 6.18 -15.13 -8.32
CA PHE A 35 7.14 -14.84 -9.39
C PHE A 35 8.53 -14.45 -8.86
N ASN A 36 8.75 -14.52 -7.54
CA ASN A 36 10.00 -14.15 -6.88
C ASN A 36 10.56 -12.80 -7.37
N LEU A 37 9.69 -11.78 -7.40
CA LEU A 37 10.05 -10.47 -7.94
C LEU A 37 11.02 -9.74 -7.02
N ASN A 38 12.01 -9.06 -7.61
CA ASN A 38 12.86 -8.11 -6.88
C ASN A 38 12.04 -6.86 -6.52
N THR A 39 11.79 -6.66 -5.23
CA THR A 39 10.93 -5.58 -4.71
C THR A 39 11.56 -4.19 -4.85
N GLU A 40 12.88 -4.11 -5.12
CA GLU A 40 13.61 -2.85 -5.37
C GLU A 40 13.44 -2.33 -6.81
N GLU A 41 13.11 -3.23 -7.73
CA GLU A 41 12.92 -2.95 -9.16
C GLU A 41 11.46 -2.63 -9.51
N ILE A 42 10.55 -2.76 -8.55
CA ILE A 42 9.12 -2.54 -8.76
C ILE A 42 8.60 -1.30 -8.04
N GLU A 43 7.54 -0.73 -8.58
CA GLU A 43 6.79 0.39 -8.00
C GLU A 43 5.33 -0.02 -7.84
N ILE A 44 4.73 0.31 -6.69
CA ILE A 44 3.28 0.17 -6.48
C ILE A 44 2.60 1.51 -6.78
N GLU A 45 1.73 1.51 -7.79
CA GLU A 45 0.82 2.62 -8.11
C GLU A 45 -0.57 2.28 -7.55
N ASP A 46 -1.11 3.12 -6.66
CA ASP A 46 -2.45 2.96 -6.11
C ASP A 46 -3.23 4.28 -6.16
N LYS A 47 -4.55 4.17 -6.34
CA LYS A 47 -5.47 5.30 -6.33
C LYS A 47 -5.49 6.01 -4.97
N ILE A 48 -5.45 5.26 -3.87
CA ILE A 48 -5.55 5.83 -2.52
C ILE A 48 -4.62 5.08 -1.56
N ILE A 49 -3.64 5.79 -0.99
CA ILE A 49 -2.72 5.24 0.00
C ILE A 49 -2.93 5.94 1.34
N GLY A 50 -3.58 5.21 2.25
CA GLY A 50 -3.64 5.54 3.68
C GLY A 50 -2.65 4.74 4.51
N LYS A 51 -2.56 5.02 5.81
CA LYS A 51 -1.55 4.42 6.70
C LYS A 51 -1.51 2.87 6.65
N ALA A 52 -2.68 2.24 6.57
CA ALA A 52 -2.79 0.78 6.46
C ALA A 52 -2.17 0.22 5.16
N ALA A 53 -2.42 0.88 4.03
CA ALA A 53 -1.84 0.49 2.75
C ALA A 53 -0.32 0.71 2.76
N ALA A 54 0.14 1.85 3.26
CA ALA A 54 1.56 2.14 3.41
C ALA A 54 2.28 1.09 4.26
N ALA A 55 1.72 0.71 5.42
CA ALA A 55 2.28 -0.33 6.27
C ALA A 55 2.39 -1.67 5.53
N PHE A 56 1.35 -2.07 4.80
CA PHE A 56 1.37 -3.33 4.05
C PHE A 56 2.42 -3.31 2.92
N ILE A 57 2.57 -2.18 2.23
CA ILE A 57 3.61 -2.01 1.21
C ILE A 57 5.02 -2.08 1.80
N ILE A 58 5.25 -1.41 2.94
CA ILE A 58 6.51 -1.49 3.69
C ILE A 58 6.82 -2.94 4.07
N LYS A 59 5.82 -3.70 4.54
CA LYS A 59 5.97 -5.10 4.92
C LYS A 59 6.37 -5.99 3.73
N MET A 60 5.89 -5.69 2.53
CA MET A 60 6.31 -6.37 1.30
C MET A 60 7.71 -5.94 0.82
N ASN A 61 8.40 -5.06 1.55
CA ASN A 61 9.74 -4.55 1.23
C ASN A 61 9.82 -3.83 -0.14
N VAL A 62 8.70 -3.30 -0.64
CA VAL A 62 8.66 -2.47 -1.85
C VAL A 62 9.10 -1.06 -1.49
N LYS A 63 10.02 -0.50 -2.27
CA LYS A 63 10.68 0.78 -1.96
C LYS A 63 10.15 1.98 -2.72
N LYS A 64 9.33 1.76 -3.75
CA LYS A 64 8.81 2.80 -4.62
C LYS A 64 7.29 2.77 -4.66
N ILE A 65 6.69 3.92 -4.42
CA ILE A 65 5.24 4.09 -4.37
C ILE A 65 4.81 5.30 -5.19
N TYR A 66 3.73 5.14 -5.94
CA TYR A 66 2.99 6.25 -6.53
C TYR A 66 1.54 6.26 -6.04
N ALA A 67 1.11 7.37 -5.45
CA ALA A 67 -0.22 7.54 -4.88
C ALA A 67 -0.99 8.66 -5.58
N HIS A 68 -2.11 8.36 -6.23
CA HIS A 68 -2.97 9.45 -6.74
C HIS A 68 -3.57 10.29 -5.58
N LEU A 69 -3.80 9.66 -4.42
CA LEU A 69 -4.19 10.35 -3.19
C LEU A 69 -3.44 9.74 -2.00
N LEU A 70 -2.63 10.54 -1.31
CA LEU A 70 -1.85 10.15 -0.15
C LEU A 70 -2.41 10.79 1.13
N SER A 71 -2.49 10.06 2.24
CA SER A 71 -2.76 10.68 3.55
C SER A 71 -1.48 11.17 4.24
N GLU A 72 -1.58 12.20 5.08
CA GLU A 72 -0.45 12.66 5.91
C GLU A 72 0.07 11.53 6.82
N LEU A 73 -0.82 10.70 7.37
CA LEU A 73 -0.43 9.54 8.19
C LEU A 73 0.33 8.47 7.40
N ALA A 74 -0.02 8.26 6.13
CA ALA A 74 0.75 7.40 5.25
C ALA A 74 2.13 8.01 4.98
N LYS A 75 2.18 9.30 4.64
CA LYS A 75 3.42 10.03 4.38
C LYS A 75 4.41 9.91 5.54
N GLU A 76 3.97 10.19 6.77
CA GLU A 76 4.80 10.09 7.98
C GLU A 76 5.39 8.69 8.15
N LEU A 77 4.59 7.65 7.91
CA LEU A 77 5.05 6.26 8.00
C LEU A 77 6.05 5.93 6.89
N LEU A 78 5.80 6.37 5.65
CA LEU A 78 6.72 6.15 4.52
C LEU A 78 8.08 6.82 4.74
N GLU A 79 8.08 8.06 5.26
CA GLU A 79 9.31 8.79 5.62
C GLU A 79 10.07 8.07 6.74
N LYS A 80 9.38 7.62 7.78
CA LYS A 80 9.98 6.86 8.89
C LYS A 80 10.70 5.58 8.43
N TYR A 81 10.18 4.93 7.39
CA TYR A 81 10.73 3.69 6.83
C TYR A 81 11.60 3.92 5.58
N ASN A 82 11.94 5.17 5.25
CA ASN A 82 12.75 5.56 4.08
C ASN A 82 12.23 4.95 2.76
N ILE A 83 10.93 5.01 2.53
CA ILE A 83 10.30 4.59 1.28
C ILE A 83 10.29 5.77 0.30
N GLU A 84 10.67 5.55 -0.95
CA GLU A 84 10.51 6.53 -2.02
C GLU A 84 9.04 6.60 -2.42
N TYR A 85 8.47 7.81 -2.43
CA TYR A 85 7.08 8.00 -2.77
C TYR A 85 6.85 9.25 -3.63
N LYS A 86 5.86 9.15 -4.51
CA LYS A 86 5.33 10.25 -5.32
C LYS A 86 3.82 10.31 -5.15
N TYR A 87 3.24 11.49 -5.29
CA TYR A 87 1.79 11.65 -5.18
C TYR A 87 1.25 12.79 -6.03
N ASP A 88 -0.01 12.66 -6.48
CA ASP A 88 -0.73 13.74 -7.13
C ASP A 88 -1.34 14.72 -6.11
N LYS A 89 -1.95 14.17 -5.06
CA LYS A 89 -2.62 14.96 -4.02
C LYS A 89 -2.37 14.38 -2.63
N ILE A 90 -2.17 15.27 -1.66
CA ILE A 90 -2.10 14.92 -0.24
C ILE A 90 -3.34 15.45 0.51
N VAL A 91 -3.83 14.66 1.48
CA VAL A 91 -4.92 15.03 2.39
C VAL A 91 -4.55 14.71 3.82
N LYS A 92 -5.07 15.49 4.77
CA LYS A 92 -4.84 15.23 6.21
C LYS A 92 -5.22 13.80 6.60
N ARG A 93 -6.40 13.35 6.19
CA ARG A 93 -6.91 12.00 6.44
C ARG A 93 -7.81 11.54 5.29
N ILE A 94 -7.76 10.26 4.99
CA ILE A 94 -8.76 9.55 4.20
C ILE A 94 -9.89 9.17 5.18
N ASN A 95 -11.13 9.50 4.82
CA ASN A 95 -12.27 9.31 5.71
C ASN A 95 -12.66 7.82 5.79
N CYS A 96 -11.91 7.02 6.54
CA CYS A 96 -12.06 5.58 6.67
C CYS A 96 -11.84 5.13 8.13
N LYS A 97 -12.73 4.26 8.64
CA LYS A 97 -12.65 3.66 10.00
C LYS A 97 -11.29 3.02 10.31
N THR A 98 -10.58 2.56 9.28
CA THR A 98 -9.26 1.93 9.41
C THR A 98 -8.14 2.93 9.67
N GLU A 99 -8.25 4.17 9.18
CA GLU A 99 -7.23 5.20 9.41
C GLU A 99 -7.34 5.84 10.81
N GLU A 100 -8.53 5.79 11.42
CA GLU A 100 -8.70 6.12 12.83
C GLU A 100 -8.05 5.10 13.76
N LEU A 101 -8.15 3.81 13.42
CA LEU A 101 -7.59 2.72 14.23
C LEU A 101 -6.07 2.80 14.37
N PHE A 102 -5.36 3.21 13.32
CA PHE A 102 -3.90 3.21 13.28
C PHE A 102 -3.26 4.58 13.49
N ASN A 103 -4.04 5.59 13.86
CA ASN A 103 -3.55 6.98 13.97
C ASN A 103 -2.28 7.09 14.83
N LYS A 104 -2.19 6.31 15.91
CA LYS A 104 -1.04 6.28 16.84
C LYS A 104 -0.16 5.03 16.73
N GLU A 105 -0.49 4.13 15.80
CA GLU A 105 0.26 2.88 15.63
C GLU A 105 1.23 3.03 14.47
N ASP A 106 2.51 2.82 14.74
CA ASP A 106 3.57 2.89 13.73
C ASP A 106 4.27 1.54 13.53
N ASP A 107 3.96 0.53 14.35
CA ASP A 107 4.47 -0.82 14.17
C ASP A 107 3.79 -1.46 12.95
N VAL A 108 4.53 -1.50 11.85
CA VAL A 108 4.08 -2.09 10.58
C VAL A 108 3.65 -3.54 10.73
N GLU A 109 4.36 -4.35 11.53
CA GLU A 109 4.01 -5.76 11.73
C GLU A 109 2.67 -5.87 12.45
N LYS A 110 2.45 -5.02 13.46
CA LYS A 110 1.17 -4.99 14.19
C LYS A 110 0.01 -4.52 13.33
N ILE A 111 0.20 -3.48 12.50
CA ILE A 111 -0.82 -3.02 11.54
C ILE A 111 -1.18 -4.15 10.58
N VAL A 112 -0.19 -4.79 9.97
CA VAL A 112 -0.42 -5.87 9.00
C VAL A 112 -1.08 -7.08 9.65
N LYS A 113 -0.72 -7.44 10.89
CA LYS A 113 -1.39 -8.50 11.64
C LYS A 113 -2.89 -8.23 11.78
N ILE A 114 -3.25 -7.02 12.23
CA ILE A 114 -4.66 -6.61 12.39
C ILE A 114 -5.40 -6.61 11.03
N LEU A 115 -4.73 -6.21 9.95
CA LEU A 115 -5.31 -6.28 8.60
C LEU A 115 -5.58 -7.73 8.17
N LYS A 116 -4.64 -8.64 8.40
CA LYS A 116 -4.79 -10.07 8.07
C LYS A 116 -5.92 -10.72 8.87
N GLU A 117 -6.15 -10.31 10.12
CA GLU A 117 -7.29 -10.77 10.94
C GLU A 117 -8.62 -10.29 10.36
N ARG A 118 -8.73 -8.99 10.01
CA ARG A 118 -9.96 -8.42 9.43
C ARG A 118 -10.37 -9.02 8.09
N VAL A 119 -9.40 -9.42 7.26
CA VAL A 119 -9.67 -10.08 5.98
C VAL A 119 -10.27 -11.47 6.17
N LYS A 120 -9.97 -12.18 7.26
CA LYS A 120 -10.54 -13.51 7.54
C LYS A 120 -11.99 -13.46 8.03
N GLU A 121 -12.41 -12.32 8.58
CA GLU A 121 -13.75 -12.10 9.11
C GLU A 121 -14.78 -11.64 8.05
N ASN A 122 -14.33 -11.36 6.82
CA ASN A 122 -15.17 -10.84 5.72
C ASN A 122 -15.07 -11.74 4.48
#